data_AF-A0A2K1Q7K7-F1
#
_entry.id   AF-A0A2K1Q7K7-F1
#
_cell.length_a   1.000
_cell.length_b   1.000
_cell.length_c   1.000
_cell.angle_alpha   90.00
_cell.angle_beta   90.00
_cell.angle_gamma   90.00
#
_symmetry.space_group_name_H-M   'P 1'
#
loop_
_entity.id
_entity.type
_entity.pdbx_description
1 polymer ?
#
loop_
_entity_poly.entity_id
_entity_poly.type
_entity_poly.pdbx_seq_one_letter_code
_entity_poly.pdbx_strand_id
1 'polypeptide(L)'
;MAKIIVDNEIGLIVRGKRLPTHVPDLLEQHADCVLSDGAPVGFYGTGAGYLGVSASTGLGMDGVVMTYDDLASPAYGRIHYVDATLAKKYNLVSTLLLIKVSETESMLFTAAWNEMKNDPGGFSLLGNNCSTHASLAFNKAGVLPSSIPGVDTPDNLYHQLVSIRNGHTRCFSGFLGFTPATGGFSIDML
;
A
#
# COMPACT_ATOMS: atom_id res chain seq x y z
N MET A 1 -16.78 -14.92 1.60
CA MET A 1 -16.23 -13.55 1.62
C MET A 1 -15.83 -13.27 3.04
N ALA A 2 -14.53 -13.10 3.29
CA ALA A 2 -14.05 -12.78 4.62
C ALA A 2 -14.10 -11.25 4.78
N LYS A 3 -14.88 -10.77 5.76
CA LYS A 3 -14.77 -9.38 6.21
C LYS A 3 -13.61 -9.30 7.19
N ILE A 4 -12.64 -8.46 6.87
CA ILE A 4 -11.48 -8.21 7.71
C ILE A 4 -11.74 -6.91 8.46
N ILE A 5 -11.73 -7.00 9.78
CA ILE A 5 -11.79 -5.85 10.68
C ILE A 5 -10.36 -5.51 11.07
N VAL A 6 -10.04 -4.22 10.98
CA VAL A 6 -8.79 -3.64 11.47
C VAL A 6 -9.04 -3.22 12.92
N ASP A 7 -8.23 -3.74 13.85
CA ASP A 7 -8.34 -3.44 15.28
C ASP A 7 -6.93 -3.26 15.86
N ASN A 8 -6.56 -2.00 16.16
CA ASN A 8 -5.21 -1.63 16.56
C ASN A 8 -4.14 -2.18 15.60
N GLU A 9 -4.45 -2.12 14.32
CA GLU A 9 -3.63 -2.63 13.23
C GLU A 9 -3.44 -1.54 12.17
N ILE A 10 -2.31 -1.58 11.49
CA ILE A 10 -2.10 -0.90 10.20
C ILE A 10 -1.65 -1.95 9.20
N GLY A 11 -1.69 -1.64 7.90
CA GLY A 11 -1.41 -2.65 6.89
C GLY A 11 -0.50 -2.22 5.76
N LEU A 12 0.14 -3.23 5.17
CA LEU A 12 0.78 -3.18 3.85
C LEU A 12 -0.05 -4.06 2.91
N ILE A 13 -0.33 -3.56 1.72
CA ILE A 13 -0.93 -4.31 0.62
C ILE A 13 0.12 -4.44 -0.46
N VAL A 14 0.46 -5.68 -0.81
CA VAL A 14 1.29 -5.98 -1.98
C VAL A 14 0.37 -6.45 -3.10
N ARG A 15 0.09 -5.55 -4.04
CA ARG A 15 -0.60 -5.89 -5.30
C ARG A 15 0.28 -6.83 -6.12
N GLY A 16 -0.30 -7.81 -6.80
CA GLY A 16 0.43 -8.81 -7.58
C GLY A 16 1.02 -9.97 -6.77
N LYS A 17 1.13 -9.84 -5.44
CA LYS A 17 1.49 -10.96 -4.55
C LYS A 17 0.27 -11.84 -4.30
N ARG A 18 0.34 -13.09 -4.78
CA ARG A 18 -0.78 -14.04 -4.78
C ARG A 18 -0.95 -14.82 -3.47
N LEU A 19 0.13 -14.93 -2.70
CA LEU A 19 0.20 -15.66 -1.43
C LEU A 19 1.48 -15.25 -0.66
N PRO A 20 1.58 -15.50 0.66
CA PRO A 20 2.72 -15.09 1.49
C PRO A 20 4.10 -15.48 0.95
N THR A 21 4.21 -16.64 0.29
CA THR A 21 5.47 -17.17 -0.25
C THR A 21 5.67 -16.91 -1.74
N HIS A 22 4.71 -16.29 -2.44
CA HIS A 22 4.88 -15.90 -3.84
C HIS A 22 5.77 -14.66 -3.94
N VAL A 23 6.76 -14.70 -4.82
CA VAL A 23 7.63 -13.58 -5.14
C VAL A 23 7.18 -13.01 -6.49
N PRO A 24 6.52 -11.85 -6.53
CA PRO A 24 6.12 -11.21 -7.79
C PRO A 24 7.32 -10.68 -8.57
N ASP A 25 7.18 -10.58 -9.89
CA ASP A 25 8.14 -9.86 -10.71
C ASP A 25 8.21 -8.37 -10.33
N LEU A 26 9.35 -7.73 -10.57
CA LEU A 26 9.62 -6.35 -10.13
C LEU A 26 8.58 -5.34 -10.64
N LEU A 27 8.09 -5.52 -11.86
CA LEU A 27 7.13 -4.61 -12.49
C LEU A 27 5.67 -5.01 -12.26
N GLU A 28 5.42 -6.16 -11.63
CA GLU A 28 4.07 -6.69 -11.38
C GLU A 28 3.52 -6.34 -10.00
N GLN A 29 4.29 -5.60 -9.20
CA GLN A 29 3.97 -5.32 -7.80
C GLN A 29 3.82 -3.82 -7.52
N HIS A 30 2.92 -3.52 -6.60
CA HIS A 30 2.70 -2.18 -6.07
C HIS A 30 2.40 -2.27 -4.57
N ALA A 31 2.90 -1.29 -3.82
CA ALA A 31 2.64 -1.15 -2.39
C ALA A 31 1.57 -0.09 -2.13
N ASP A 32 0.42 -0.52 -1.60
CA ASP A 32 -0.50 0.36 -0.88
C ASP A 32 -0.41 0.05 0.63
N CYS A 33 -1.04 0.88 1.45
CA CYS A 33 -1.16 0.68 2.88
C CYS A 33 -2.60 0.79 3.35
N VAL A 34 -2.83 0.33 4.58
CA VAL A 34 -4.10 0.45 5.30
C VAL A 34 -3.85 1.27 6.57
N LEU A 35 -4.59 2.36 6.73
CA LEU A 35 -4.59 3.17 7.94
C LEU A 35 -5.34 2.46 9.08
N SER A 36 -5.22 2.96 10.31
CA SER A 36 -5.80 2.29 11.48
C SER A 36 -7.33 2.27 11.51
N ASP A 37 -7.99 3.14 10.75
CA ASP A 37 -9.42 3.12 10.51
C ASP A 37 -9.83 2.18 9.35
N GLY A 38 -8.87 1.46 8.76
CA GLY A 38 -9.08 0.57 7.62
C GLY A 38 -9.00 1.25 6.25
N ALA A 39 -8.82 2.58 6.18
CA ALA A 39 -8.79 3.29 4.92
C ALA A 39 -7.57 2.91 4.05
N PRO A 40 -7.74 2.71 2.73
CA PRO A 40 -6.61 2.51 1.83
C PRO A 40 -5.90 3.83 1.55
N VAL A 41 -4.58 3.77 1.46
CA VAL A 41 -3.72 4.87 1.05
C VAL A 41 -2.53 4.34 0.25
N GLY A 42 -2.06 5.07 -0.75
CA GLY A 42 -0.90 4.65 -1.54
C GLY A 42 -0.16 5.83 -2.17
N PHE A 43 1.08 5.59 -2.61
CA PHE A 43 1.90 6.60 -3.27
C PHE A 43 2.13 6.25 -4.74
N TYR A 44 1.88 7.21 -5.62
CA TYR A 44 1.84 7.02 -7.06
C TYR A 44 2.62 8.11 -7.78
N GLY A 45 3.07 7.82 -8.99
CA GLY A 45 3.57 8.84 -9.92
C GLY A 45 2.46 9.33 -10.84
N THR A 46 2.44 10.62 -11.14
CA THR A 46 1.57 11.27 -12.14
C THR A 46 2.38 12.20 -13.05
N GLY A 47 1.71 12.82 -14.04
CA GLY A 47 2.33 13.81 -14.95
C GLY A 47 2.86 13.22 -16.25
N ALA A 48 3.60 14.03 -17.03
CA ALA A 48 3.98 13.72 -18.41
C ALA A 48 4.84 12.46 -18.58
N GLY A 49 5.64 12.11 -17.56
CA GLY A 49 6.41 10.85 -17.51
C GLY A 49 5.55 9.58 -17.54
N TYR A 50 4.26 9.69 -17.19
CA TYR A 50 3.27 8.61 -17.27
C TYR A 50 2.81 8.31 -18.72
N LEU A 51 2.91 9.28 -19.64
CA LEU A 51 2.34 9.22 -21.00
C LEU A 51 3.39 9.11 -22.13
N GLY A 52 4.70 9.10 -21.81
CA GLY A 52 5.79 9.18 -22.79
C GLY A 52 6.83 8.07 -22.70
N VAL A 53 7.78 8.04 -23.64
CA VAL A 53 8.82 6.99 -23.85
C VAL A 53 9.79 6.82 -22.66
N SER A 54 9.79 7.73 -21.68
CA SER A 54 10.50 7.61 -20.38
C SER A 54 9.68 6.92 -19.28
N ALA A 55 8.46 6.44 -19.59
CA ALA A 55 7.60 5.69 -18.68
C ALA A 55 8.26 4.39 -18.14
N SER A 56 9.26 3.85 -18.84
CA SER A 56 9.96 2.63 -18.43
C SER A 56 10.85 2.81 -17.19
N THR A 57 11.20 4.04 -16.82
CA THR A 57 12.02 4.35 -15.62
C THR A 57 11.30 5.21 -14.59
N GLY A 58 10.14 5.77 -14.94
CA GLY A 58 9.36 6.65 -14.05
C GLY A 58 10.07 7.95 -13.68
N LEU A 59 11.08 8.38 -14.45
CA LEU A 59 11.84 9.60 -14.16
C LEU A 59 11.03 10.86 -14.49
N GLY A 60 11.06 11.86 -13.59
CA GLY A 60 10.40 13.14 -13.79
C GLY A 60 8.87 13.09 -13.63
N MET A 61 8.37 12.12 -12.87
CA MET A 61 6.97 12.06 -12.46
C MET A 61 6.78 12.82 -11.15
N ASP A 62 5.61 13.45 -10.99
CA ASP A 62 5.21 14.07 -9.72
C ASP A 62 4.64 12.99 -8.81
N GLY A 63 5.06 13.00 -7.54
CA GLY A 63 4.51 12.14 -6.51
C GLY A 63 3.09 12.55 -6.15
N VAL A 64 2.24 11.58 -5.82
CA VAL A 64 0.92 11.85 -5.25
C VAL A 64 0.55 10.75 -4.26
N VAL A 65 0.03 11.16 -3.11
CA VAL A 65 -0.66 10.28 -2.17
C VAL A 65 -2.12 10.17 -2.60
N MET A 66 -2.56 8.95 -2.95
CA MET A 66 -3.95 8.66 -3.27
C MET A 66 -4.65 8.01 -2.07
N THR A 67 -5.87 8.47 -1.81
CA THR A 67 -6.78 7.95 -0.79
C THR A 67 -7.89 7.12 -1.42
N TYR A 68 -8.81 6.57 -0.61
CA TYR A 68 -9.99 5.86 -1.13
C TYR A 68 -10.72 6.63 -2.24
N ASP A 69 -11.01 7.92 -2.03
CA ASP A 69 -11.78 8.72 -2.99
C ASP A 69 -11.03 8.86 -4.33
N ASP A 70 -9.71 8.98 -4.28
CA ASP A 70 -8.87 9.04 -5.47
C ASP A 70 -8.85 7.68 -6.19
N LEU A 71 -8.70 6.58 -5.45
CA LEU A 71 -8.68 5.22 -6.02
C LEU A 71 -10.04 4.82 -6.60
N ALA A 72 -11.14 5.24 -5.97
CA ALA A 72 -12.50 5.02 -6.43
C ALA A 72 -12.88 5.92 -7.61
N SER A 73 -12.20 7.06 -7.78
CA SER A 73 -12.48 8.00 -8.85
C SER A 73 -12.15 7.41 -10.23
N PRO A 74 -13.08 7.50 -11.20
CA PRO A 74 -12.82 7.12 -12.58
C PRO A 74 -11.66 7.88 -13.22
N ALA A 75 -11.31 9.07 -12.70
CA ALA A 75 -10.23 9.91 -13.22
C ALA A 75 -8.86 9.23 -13.18
N TYR A 76 -8.64 8.32 -12.22
CA TYR A 76 -7.36 7.63 -12.04
C TYR A 76 -7.35 6.19 -12.58
N GLY A 77 -8.52 5.64 -12.95
CA GLY A 77 -8.61 4.29 -13.52
C GLY A 77 -8.25 3.16 -12.54
N ARG A 78 -8.28 3.42 -11.22
CA ARG A 78 -7.82 2.50 -10.17
C ARG A 78 -8.95 1.86 -9.37
N ILE A 79 -10.20 1.91 -9.83
CA ILE A 79 -11.35 1.38 -9.08
C ILE A 79 -11.19 -0.08 -8.64
N HIS A 80 -10.46 -0.90 -9.40
CA HIS A 80 -10.14 -2.29 -9.05
C HIS A 80 -9.16 -2.44 -7.88
N TYR A 81 -8.58 -1.34 -7.37
CA TYR A 81 -7.78 -1.33 -6.14
C TYR A 81 -8.68 -1.31 -4.89
N VAL A 82 -9.92 -0.84 -5.05
CA VAL A 82 -10.89 -0.69 -3.94
C VAL A 82 -12.18 -1.50 -4.11
N ASP A 83 -12.40 -2.13 -5.26
CA ASP A 83 -13.53 -3.02 -5.52
C ASP A 83 -13.06 -4.46 -5.73
N ALA A 84 -13.37 -5.34 -4.76
CA ALA A 84 -12.99 -6.76 -4.80
C ALA A 84 -13.62 -7.53 -5.97
N THR A 85 -14.83 -7.14 -6.41
CA THR A 85 -15.52 -7.77 -7.54
C THR A 85 -14.82 -7.43 -8.85
N LEU A 86 -14.43 -6.16 -9.02
CA LEU A 86 -13.64 -5.74 -10.17
C LEU A 86 -12.22 -6.33 -10.12
N ALA A 87 -11.56 -6.33 -8.97
CA ALA A 87 -10.27 -7.00 -8.79
C ALA A 87 -10.35 -8.47 -9.22
N LYS A 88 -11.41 -9.19 -8.82
CA LYS A 88 -11.67 -10.57 -9.25
C LYS A 88 -11.91 -10.68 -10.76
N LYS A 89 -12.73 -9.80 -11.33
CA LYS A 89 -13.02 -9.76 -12.77
C LYS A 89 -11.75 -9.61 -13.61
N TYR A 90 -10.79 -8.81 -13.15
CA TYR A 90 -9.52 -8.56 -13.82
C TYR A 90 -8.37 -9.47 -13.33
N ASN A 91 -8.65 -10.44 -12.46
CA ASN A 91 -7.67 -11.36 -11.87
C ASN A 91 -6.50 -10.66 -11.15
N LEU A 92 -6.80 -9.59 -10.42
CA LEU A 92 -5.82 -8.75 -9.72
C LEU A 92 -5.73 -9.16 -8.25
N VAL A 93 -4.96 -10.22 -8.01
CA VAL A 93 -4.73 -10.75 -6.67
C VAL A 93 -3.79 -9.84 -5.89
N SER A 94 -4.09 -9.62 -4.61
CA SER A 94 -3.27 -8.86 -3.68
C SER A 94 -3.03 -9.67 -2.41
N THR A 95 -1.97 -9.34 -1.69
CA THR A 95 -1.72 -9.85 -0.34
C THR A 95 -1.71 -8.68 0.65
N LEU A 96 -2.63 -8.72 1.61
CA LEU A 96 -2.73 -7.78 2.72
C LEU A 96 -2.01 -8.36 3.94
N LEU A 97 -1.04 -7.63 4.46
CA LEU A 97 -0.39 -7.86 5.74
C LEU A 97 -0.91 -6.82 6.74
N LEU A 98 -1.63 -7.26 7.76
CA LEU A 98 -2.00 -6.43 8.91
C LEU A 98 -1.00 -6.64 10.05
N ILE A 99 -0.65 -5.56 10.72
CA ILE A 99 0.40 -5.49 11.73
C ILE A 99 -0.19 -4.85 12.98
N LYS A 100 -0.14 -5.54 14.10
CA LYS A 100 -0.56 -4.97 15.39
C LYS A 100 0.38 -3.85 15.80
N VAL A 101 -0.22 -2.74 16.23
CA VAL A 101 0.48 -1.53 16.64
C VAL A 101 -0.16 -0.92 17.89
N SER A 102 0.62 -0.12 18.60
CA SER A 102 0.11 0.77 19.65
C SER A 102 -0.65 1.96 19.05
N GLU A 103 -1.44 2.63 19.87
CA GLU A 103 -2.13 3.87 19.50
C GLU A 103 -1.14 4.92 18.96
N THR A 104 0.02 5.09 19.63
CA THR A 104 1.08 6.01 19.19
C THR A 104 1.64 5.65 17.82
N GLU A 105 1.99 4.38 17.59
CA GLU A 105 2.49 3.92 16.27
C GLU A 105 1.44 4.18 15.18
N SER A 106 0.16 3.95 15.47
CA SER A 106 -0.94 4.17 14.51
C SER A 106 -1.13 5.66 14.15
N MET A 107 -1.04 6.55 15.14
CA MET A 107 -1.13 8.01 14.94
C MET A 107 0.05 8.51 14.10
N LEU A 108 1.27 8.06 14.42
CA LEU A 108 2.48 8.44 13.69
C LEU A 108 2.47 7.93 12.25
N PHE A 109 1.97 6.71 12.02
CA PHE A 109 1.80 6.17 10.67
C PHE A 109 0.85 7.04 9.82
N THR A 110 -0.29 7.42 10.39
CA THR A 110 -1.27 8.29 9.72
C THR A 110 -0.70 9.69 9.49
N ALA A 111 0.00 10.26 10.47
CA ALA A 111 0.66 11.55 10.35
C ALA A 111 1.70 11.55 9.23
N ALA A 112 2.47 10.47 9.06
CA ALA A 112 3.44 10.33 7.98
C ALA A 112 2.78 10.39 6.60
N TRP A 113 1.64 9.71 6.40
CA TRP A 113 0.89 9.79 5.15
C TRP A 113 0.32 11.19 4.89
N ASN A 114 -0.17 11.87 5.92
CA ASN A 114 -0.65 13.24 5.79
C ASN A 114 0.47 14.22 5.43
N GLU A 115 1.65 14.06 6.01
CA GLU A 115 2.83 14.85 5.65
C GLU A 115 3.22 14.63 4.19
N MET A 116 3.32 13.37 3.75
CA MET A 116 3.60 13.02 2.35
C MET A 116 2.49 13.51 1.41
N LYS A 117 1.24 13.61 1.86
CA LYS A 117 0.16 14.17 1.02
C LYS A 117 0.34 15.68 0.80
N ASN A 118 0.83 16.39 1.80
CA ASN A 118 1.05 17.83 1.74
C ASN A 118 2.31 18.20 0.97
N ASP A 119 3.35 17.36 1.02
CA ASP A 119 4.59 17.52 0.27
C ASP A 119 5.03 16.15 -0.31
N PRO A 120 4.42 15.72 -1.42
CA PRO A 120 4.65 14.39 -1.97
C PRO A 120 5.98 14.25 -2.70
N GLY A 121 6.68 15.36 -3.00
CA GLY A 121 7.88 15.33 -3.81
C GLY A 121 7.68 14.70 -5.19
N GLY A 122 8.74 14.12 -5.74
CA GLY A 122 8.71 13.43 -7.02
C GLY A 122 8.42 11.93 -6.88
N PHE A 123 8.38 11.24 -8.02
CA PHE A 123 8.35 9.78 -8.11
C PHE A 123 9.47 9.29 -9.04
N SER A 124 10.10 8.17 -8.68
CA SER A 124 10.98 7.40 -9.56
C SER A 124 10.83 5.91 -9.29
N LEU A 125 10.94 5.07 -10.32
CA LEU A 125 10.74 3.61 -10.17
C LEU A 125 11.75 2.99 -9.19
N LEU A 126 12.96 3.55 -9.13
CA LEU A 126 14.02 3.15 -8.19
C LEU A 126 14.23 4.26 -7.16
N GLY A 127 14.19 3.90 -5.87
CA GLY A 127 14.60 4.76 -4.75
C GLY A 127 13.62 5.88 -4.36
N ASN A 128 12.51 6.06 -5.08
CA ASN A 128 11.49 7.05 -4.73
C ASN A 128 10.10 6.60 -5.24
N ASN A 129 9.74 5.35 -4.92
CA ASN A 129 8.54 4.68 -5.42
C ASN A 129 7.53 4.41 -4.30
N CYS A 130 6.49 3.63 -4.61
CA CYS A 130 5.46 3.21 -3.67
C CYS A 130 6.00 2.50 -2.42
N SER A 131 6.94 1.56 -2.56
CA SER A 131 7.54 0.86 -1.42
C SER A 131 8.47 1.73 -0.58
N THR A 132 9.20 2.67 -1.19
CA THR A 132 10.02 3.64 -0.45
C THR A 132 9.13 4.48 0.49
N HIS A 133 8.01 4.99 -0.02
CA HIS A 133 7.07 5.80 0.78
C HIS A 133 6.30 4.98 1.81
N ALA A 134 5.87 3.76 1.46
CA ALA A 134 5.28 2.86 2.43
C ALA A 134 6.26 2.55 3.58
N SER A 135 7.53 2.27 3.26
CA SER A 135 8.55 2.08 4.29
C SER A 135 8.82 3.33 5.11
N LEU A 136 8.81 4.51 4.51
CA LEU A 136 8.97 5.76 5.24
C LEU A 136 7.86 5.93 6.29
N ALA A 137 6.61 5.64 5.93
CA ALA A 137 5.50 5.67 6.88
C ALA A 137 5.70 4.67 8.03
N PHE A 138 6.07 3.41 7.72
CA PHE A 138 6.36 2.42 8.76
C PHE A 138 7.56 2.81 9.63
N ASN A 139 8.59 3.45 9.07
CA ASN A 139 9.74 3.92 9.82
C ASN A 139 9.41 5.10 10.73
N LYS A 140 8.69 6.12 10.23
CA LYS A 140 8.20 7.25 11.03
C LYS A 140 7.27 6.80 12.15
N ALA A 141 6.52 5.72 11.95
CA ALA A 141 5.69 5.11 12.97
C ALA A 141 6.47 4.34 14.05
N GLY A 142 7.77 4.07 13.86
CA GLY A 142 8.53 3.18 14.74
C GLY A 142 8.26 1.68 14.48
N VAL A 143 7.55 1.34 13.40
CA VAL A 143 7.27 -0.05 13.02
C VAL A 143 8.49 -0.73 12.41
N LEU A 144 9.23 0.02 11.58
CA LEU A 144 10.53 -0.36 11.05
C LEU A 144 11.65 0.45 11.70
N PRO A 145 12.75 -0.19 12.15
CA PRO A 145 13.84 0.49 12.84
C PRO A 145 14.68 1.41 11.95
N SER A 146 14.72 1.14 10.64
CA SER A 146 15.46 1.93 9.64
C SER A 146 14.80 1.79 8.27
N SER A 147 15.36 2.44 7.25
CA SER A 147 14.99 2.20 5.85
C SER A 147 15.22 0.75 5.44
N ILE A 148 14.52 0.34 4.37
CA ILE A 148 14.60 -0.99 3.73
C ILE A 148 16.07 -1.30 3.37
N PRO A 149 16.69 -2.36 3.92
CA PRO A 149 17.90 -2.91 3.35
C PRO A 149 17.56 -3.68 2.06
N GLY A 150 18.34 -3.50 1.00
CA GLY A 150 18.14 -4.17 -0.29
C GLY A 150 17.34 -3.33 -1.30
N VAL A 151 16.72 -3.97 -2.28
CA VAL A 151 15.93 -3.27 -3.31
C VAL A 151 14.60 -2.82 -2.72
N ASP A 152 14.22 -1.58 -2.96
CA ASP A 152 12.92 -1.01 -2.59
C ASP A 152 11.80 -1.64 -3.43
N THR A 153 11.41 -2.86 -3.08
CA THR A 153 10.26 -3.56 -3.66
C THR A 153 9.19 -3.80 -2.59
N PRO A 154 7.91 -3.78 -2.97
CA PRO A 154 6.79 -4.16 -2.10
C PRO A 154 6.98 -5.54 -1.42
N ASP A 155 7.49 -6.53 -2.16
CA ASP A 155 7.72 -7.88 -1.63
C ASP A 155 8.86 -7.93 -0.59
N ASN A 156 9.96 -7.20 -0.83
CA ASN A 156 11.04 -7.10 0.15
C ASN A 156 10.55 -6.42 1.45
N LEU A 157 9.78 -5.33 1.32
CA LEU A 157 9.15 -4.65 2.46
C LEU A 157 8.24 -5.60 3.25
N TYR A 158 7.41 -6.39 2.56
CA TYR A 158 6.57 -7.41 3.18
C TYR A 158 7.38 -8.39 4.04
N HIS A 159 8.46 -8.95 3.49
CA HIS A 159 9.29 -9.93 4.19
C HIS A 159 9.99 -9.33 5.42
N GLN A 160 10.41 -8.08 5.34
CA GLN A 160 11.01 -7.37 6.48
C GLN A 160 10.00 -7.11 7.60
N LEU A 161 8.80 -6.64 7.26
CA LEU A 161 7.74 -6.42 8.26
C LEU A 161 7.34 -7.73 8.95
N VAL A 162 7.20 -8.83 8.19
CA VAL A 162 6.92 -10.16 8.76
C VAL A 162 8.03 -10.60 9.72
N SER A 163 9.30 -10.37 9.37
CA SER A 163 10.45 -10.73 10.20
C SER A 163 10.53 -9.88 11.48
N ILE A 164 10.41 -8.56 11.36
CA ILE A 164 10.54 -7.61 12.47
C ILE A 164 9.35 -7.69 13.44
N ARG A 165 8.14 -7.90 12.91
CA ARG A 165 6.90 -8.00 13.69
C ARG A 165 6.42 -9.46 13.79
N ASN A 166 7.35 -10.40 13.89
CA ASN A 166 7.05 -11.83 14.01
C ASN A 166 6.06 -12.10 15.16
N GLY A 167 5.02 -12.89 14.90
CA GLY A 167 3.94 -13.17 15.85
C GLY A 167 2.90 -12.04 16.03
N HIS A 168 3.11 -10.87 15.42
CA HIS A 168 2.23 -9.71 15.50
C HIS A 168 1.58 -9.35 14.16
N THR A 169 1.59 -10.28 13.19
CA THR A 169 1.03 -10.07 11.86
C THR A 169 -0.09 -11.04 11.53
N ARG A 170 -1.03 -10.58 10.70
CA ARG A 170 -2.05 -11.42 10.03
C ARG A 170 -1.95 -11.18 8.54
N CYS A 171 -2.08 -12.24 7.75
CA CYS A 171 -1.92 -12.16 6.31
C CYS A 171 -3.13 -12.77 5.58
N PHE A 172 -3.58 -12.07 4.56
CA PHE A 172 -4.72 -12.45 3.73
C PHE A 172 -4.35 -12.24 2.26
N SER A 173 -4.65 -13.22 1.41
CA SER A 173 -4.42 -13.12 -0.02
C SER A 173 -5.71 -13.44 -0.77
N GLY A 174 -5.99 -12.68 -1.82
CA GLY A 174 -7.23 -12.79 -2.58
C GLY A 174 -7.51 -11.51 -3.37
N PHE A 175 -8.77 -11.30 -3.71
CA PHE A 175 -9.21 -10.07 -4.37
C PHE A 175 -9.70 -9.08 -3.32
N LEU A 176 -9.00 -7.94 -3.24
CA LEU A 176 -9.15 -6.96 -2.17
C LEU A 176 -10.14 -5.85 -2.55
N GLY A 177 -10.99 -5.47 -1.60
CA GLY A 177 -11.87 -4.30 -1.71
C GLY A 177 -12.06 -3.59 -0.38
N PHE A 178 -12.56 -2.36 -0.45
CA PHE A 178 -12.80 -1.48 0.68
C PHE A 178 -14.20 -0.89 0.59
N THR A 179 -14.93 -0.97 1.69
CA THR A 179 -16.28 -0.41 1.80
C THR A 179 -16.32 0.59 2.96
N PRO A 180 -16.66 1.86 2.72
CA PRO A 180 -16.86 2.85 3.79
C PRO A 180 -17.85 2.33 4.84
N ALA A 181 -17.52 2.53 6.11
CA ALA A 181 -18.33 2.15 7.26
C ALA A 181 -18.37 3.29 8.29
N THR A 182 -19.22 3.17 9.30
CA THR A 182 -19.25 4.16 10.39
C THR A 182 -17.91 4.18 11.11
N GLY A 183 -17.19 5.30 11.04
CA GLY A 183 -15.91 5.49 11.72
C GLY A 183 -14.68 4.90 11.01
N GLY A 184 -14.80 4.48 9.75
CA GLY A 184 -13.66 3.95 8.99
C GLY A 184 -14.07 3.13 7.77
N PHE A 185 -13.36 2.04 7.50
CA PHE A 185 -13.57 1.16 6.36
C PHE A 185 -13.60 -0.31 6.81
N SER A 186 -14.45 -1.08 6.14
CA SER A 186 -14.36 -2.54 6.17
C SER A 186 -13.60 -3.04 4.95
N ILE A 187 -12.80 -4.09 5.14
CA ILE A 187 -12.00 -4.69 4.09
C ILE A 187 -12.62 -6.02 3.69
N ASP A 188 -12.86 -6.19 2.39
CA ASP A 188 -13.38 -7.41 1.80
C ASP A 188 -12.25 -8.17 1.10
N MET A 189 -12.14 -9.47 1.39
CA MET A 189 -11.25 -10.39 0.67
C MET A 189 -12.07 -11.54 0.07
N LEU A 190 -12.03 -11.65 -1.27
CA LEU A 190 -12.69 -12.68 -2.08
C LEU A 190 -11.74 -13.78 -2.54
#